data_AF-A0A0G0S8H6-F1
#
_entry.id   AF-A0A0G0S8H6-F1
#
_cell.length_a   1.000
_cell.length_b   1.000
_cell.length_c   1.000
_cell.angle_alpha   90.00
_cell.angle_beta   90.00
_cell.angle_gamma   90.00
#
_symmetry.space_group_name_H-M   'P 1'
#
loop_
_entity.id
_entity.type
_entity.pdbx_description
1 polymer ?
#
loop_
_entity_poly.entity_id
_entity_poly.type
_entity_poly.pdbx_seq_one_letter_code
_entity_poly.pdbx_strand_id
1 'polypeptide(L)'
;MDMKKSKLVIALGLFILTFVVVGFFVFAKNEVNEISEIKSQTVDILAPQKIEESLKHKLATSTETAVSLIAVGDVMLSRTVAKKIKDNKDVNYPFFKMKDYLASADLVFANQETPITPGPIVPSGSMVFHADPGVEKALKNNNFSIVSLANNHTPNYGQKGLLDTFKY
;
A
#
# COMPACT_ATOMS: atom_id res chain seq x y z
N MET A 1 -0.56 58.65 10.28
CA MET A 1 -1.61 57.63 10.34
C MET A 1 -2.39 57.85 11.62
N ASP A 2 -3.71 58.05 11.51
CA ASP A 2 -4.56 58.50 12.63
C ASP A 2 -4.61 57.46 13.76
N MET A 3 -4.17 57.85 14.95
CA MET A 3 -3.92 56.96 16.09
C MET A 3 -5.19 56.29 16.64
N LYS A 4 -6.38 56.81 16.29
CA LYS A 4 -7.66 56.17 16.57
C LYS A 4 -7.97 55.02 15.59
N LYS A 5 -7.54 55.15 14.33
CA LYS A 5 -7.75 54.11 13.30
C LYS A 5 -6.87 52.89 13.54
N SER A 6 -5.63 53.07 14.01
CA SER A 6 -4.74 51.94 14.35
C SER A 6 -5.24 51.12 15.53
N LYS A 7 -5.78 51.76 16.57
CA LYS A 7 -6.40 51.06 17.72
C LYS A 7 -7.65 50.27 17.31
N LEU A 8 -8.46 50.82 16.40
CA LEU A 8 -9.65 50.14 15.88
C LEU A 8 -9.28 48.88 15.07
N VAL A 9 -8.25 48.95 14.22
CA VAL A 9 -7.78 47.81 13.42
C VAL A 9 -7.22 46.70 14.33
N ILE A 10 -6.46 47.06 15.36
CA ILE A 10 -5.93 46.09 16.34
C ILE A 10 -7.07 45.43 17.11
N ALA A 11 -8.07 46.21 17.57
CA ALA A 11 -9.23 45.68 18.27
C ALA A 11 -10.05 44.72 17.39
N LEU A 12 -10.25 45.05 16.11
CA LEU A 12 -10.96 44.19 15.16
C LEU A 12 -10.17 42.90 14.88
N GLY A 13 -8.84 42.98 14.74
CA GLY A 13 -7.98 41.82 14.57
C GLY A 13 -8.02 40.86 15.77
N LEU A 14 -7.97 41.40 16.99
CA LEU A 14 -8.11 40.59 18.22
C LEU A 14 -9.50 39.97 18.34
N PHE A 15 -10.56 40.69 17.96
CA PHE A 15 -11.92 40.15 17.95
C PHE A 15 -12.06 38.98 16.98
N ILE A 16 -11.56 39.11 15.73
CA ILE A 16 -11.59 38.04 14.73
C ILE A 16 -10.79 36.83 15.22
N LEU A 17 -9.59 37.04 15.76
CA LEU A 17 -8.76 35.95 16.30
C LEU A 17 -9.49 35.20 17.42
N THR A 18 -10.14 35.92 18.32
CA THR A 18 -10.92 35.31 19.42
C THR A 18 -12.09 34.48 18.88
N PHE A 19 -12.81 35.00 17.87
CA PHE A 19 -13.90 34.26 17.23
C PHE A 19 -13.43 32.99 16.52
N VAL A 20 -12.29 33.03 15.84
CA VAL A 20 -11.71 31.84 15.17
C VAL A 20 -11.31 30.79 16.21
N VAL A 21 -10.64 31.19 17.29
CA VAL A 21 -10.22 30.27 18.36
C VAL A 21 -11.43 29.64 19.04
N VAL A 22 -12.43 30.43 19.42
CA VAL A 22 -13.66 29.91 20.05
C VAL A 22 -14.41 28.99 19.09
N GLY A 23 -14.52 29.36 17.81
CA GLY A 23 -15.15 28.52 16.79
C GLY A 23 -14.46 27.18 16.63
N PHE A 24 -13.12 27.16 16.62
CA PHE A 24 -12.34 25.93 16.57
C PHE A 24 -12.58 25.04 17.80
N PHE A 25 -12.60 25.62 19.01
CA PHE A 25 -12.88 24.86 20.23
C PHE A 25 -14.30 24.28 20.29
N VAL A 26 -15.31 25.01 19.78
CA VAL A 26 -16.69 24.51 19.69
C VAL A 26 -16.79 23.37 18.68
N PHE A 27 -16.17 23.53 17.51
CA PHE A 27 -16.14 22.49 16.47
C PHE A 27 -15.46 21.21 16.97
N ALA A 28 -14.27 21.33 17.58
CA ALA A 28 -13.53 20.19 18.13
C ALA A 28 -14.31 19.47 19.25
N LYS A 29 -15.06 20.19 20.09
CA LYS A 29 -15.93 19.57 21.11
C LYS A 29 -17.08 18.77 20.50
N ASN A 30 -17.68 19.26 19.40
CA ASN A 30 -18.77 18.57 18.74
C ASN A 30 -18.33 17.24 18.11
N GLU A 31 -17.17 17.20 17.43
CA GLU A 31 -16.63 15.93 16.88
C GLU A 31 -16.36 14.88 17.98
N VAL A 32 -15.79 15.30 19.11
CA VAL A 32 -15.48 14.38 20.23
C VAL A 32 -16.77 13.81 20.85
N ASN A 33 -17.83 14.60 20.93
CA ASN A 33 -19.13 14.13 21.44
C ASN A 33 -19.78 13.10 20.51
N GLU A 34 -19.75 13.34 19.19
CA GLU A 34 -20.26 12.40 18.17
C GLU A 34 -19.53 11.03 18.24
N ILE A 35 -18.20 11.06 18.37
CA ILE A 35 -17.39 9.83 18.51
C ILE A 35 -17.71 9.10 19.81
N SER A 36 -18.02 9.82 20.90
CA SER A 36 -18.34 9.22 22.20
C SER A 36 -19.71 8.51 22.20
N GLU A 37 -20.72 9.07 21.52
CA GLU A 37 -22.04 8.45 21.37
C GLU A 37 -21.97 7.17 20.53
N ILE A 38 -21.22 7.20 19.41
CA ILE A 38 -21.01 6.02 18.55
C ILE A 38 -20.30 4.90 19.32
N LYS A 39 -19.32 5.26 20.16
CA LYS A 39 -18.59 4.29 21.00
C LYS A 39 -19.46 3.70 22.11
N SER A 40 -20.38 4.49 22.67
CA SER A 40 -21.34 4.00 23.67
C SER A 40 -22.36 3.02 23.07
N GLN A 41 -22.87 3.31 21.88
CA GLN A 41 -23.85 2.44 21.21
C GLN A 41 -23.24 1.11 20.71
N THR A 42 -21.96 1.11 20.33
CA THR A 42 -21.28 -0.13 19.86
C THR A 42 -20.94 -1.11 20.99
N VAL A 43 -20.82 -0.64 22.23
CA VAL A 43 -20.49 -1.49 23.40
C VAL A 43 -21.70 -2.33 23.86
N ASP A 44 -22.93 -1.84 23.75
CA ASP A 44 -24.14 -2.60 24.11
C ASP A 44 -24.50 -3.72 23.11
N ILE A 45 -24.04 -3.61 21.85
CA ILE A 45 -24.29 -4.61 20.80
C ILE A 45 -23.29 -5.79 20.91
N LEU A 46 -22.20 -5.60 21.65
CA LEU A 46 -21.14 -6.59 21.87
C LEU A 46 -21.34 -7.29 23.22
N ALA A 47 -22.43 -8.05 23.41
CA ALA A 47 -22.44 -9.07 24.46
C ALA A 47 -21.44 -10.17 24.05
N PRO A 48 -20.18 -10.17 24.55
CA PRO A 48 -19.07 -10.89 23.92
C PRO A 48 -19.23 -12.40 24.08
N GLN A 49 -19.95 -12.81 25.13
CA GLN A 49 -20.02 -14.21 25.54
C GLN A 49 -20.71 -15.11 24.50
N LYS A 50 -21.80 -14.66 23.87
CA LYS A 50 -22.56 -15.52 22.93
C LYS A 50 -21.86 -15.68 21.58
N ILE A 51 -21.12 -14.65 21.14
CA ILE A 51 -20.31 -14.68 19.93
C ILE A 51 -19.07 -15.54 20.17
N GLU A 52 -18.39 -15.35 21.30
CA GLU A 52 -17.17 -16.09 21.66
C GLU A 52 -17.42 -17.61 21.80
N GLU A 53 -18.57 -18.01 22.37
CA GLU A 53 -18.93 -19.42 22.54
C GLU A 53 -19.28 -20.10 21.20
N SER A 54 -19.99 -19.38 20.31
CA SER A 54 -20.28 -19.87 18.96
C SER A 54 -19.03 -19.96 18.07
N LEU A 55 -18.06 -19.05 18.25
CA LEU A 55 -16.77 -19.08 17.58
C LEU A 55 -15.88 -20.23 18.08
N LYS A 56 -15.83 -20.45 19.40
CA LYS A 56 -15.08 -21.57 20.00
C LYS A 56 -15.60 -22.93 19.53
N HIS A 57 -16.93 -23.09 19.45
CA HIS A 57 -17.53 -24.33 18.95
C HIS A 57 -17.23 -24.56 17.45
N LYS A 58 -17.20 -23.48 16.65
CA LYS A 58 -16.87 -23.54 15.21
C LYS A 58 -15.38 -23.86 14.96
N LEU A 59 -14.48 -23.34 15.80
CA LEU A 59 -13.04 -23.61 15.73
C LEU A 59 -12.67 -25.03 16.19
N ALA A 60 -13.42 -25.59 17.16
CA ALA A 60 -13.15 -26.93 17.68
C ALA A 60 -13.58 -28.08 16.74
N THR A 61 -14.40 -27.78 15.72
CA THR A 61 -14.92 -28.77 14.74
C THR A 61 -14.37 -28.61 13.33
N SER A 62 -13.62 -27.55 13.03
CA SER A 62 -12.89 -27.45 11.76
C SER A 62 -11.56 -28.18 11.87
N THR A 63 -11.34 -29.16 10.99
CA THR A 63 -9.97 -29.51 10.58
C THR A 63 -9.40 -28.25 9.93
N GLU A 64 -8.76 -27.37 10.70
CA GLU A 64 -8.27 -26.09 10.20
C GLU A 64 -7.34 -26.34 9.01
N THR A 65 -7.86 -26.08 7.82
CA THR A 65 -7.05 -26.07 6.60
C THR A 65 -6.35 -24.73 6.59
N ALA A 66 -5.16 -24.68 7.16
CA ALA A 66 -4.33 -23.48 7.14
C ALA A 66 -3.81 -23.25 5.71
N VAL A 67 -3.89 -22.01 5.23
CA VAL A 67 -3.27 -21.58 3.98
C VAL A 67 -2.08 -20.70 4.32
N SER A 68 -0.93 -21.02 3.75
CA SER A 68 0.32 -20.30 3.95
C SER A 68 0.52 -19.21 2.88
N LEU A 69 0.91 -18.01 3.33
CA LEU A 69 1.17 -16.86 2.48
C LEU A 69 2.60 -16.36 2.74
N ILE A 70 3.37 -16.20 1.66
CA ILE A 70 4.57 -15.37 1.65
C ILE A 70 4.24 -14.06 0.95
N ALA A 71 4.44 -12.94 1.63
CA ALA A 71 4.32 -11.62 1.03
C ALA A 71 5.70 -10.96 1.00
N VAL A 72 6.14 -10.55 -0.19
CA VAL A 72 7.38 -9.79 -0.37
C VAL A 72 7.07 -8.35 -0.75
N GLY A 73 8.04 -7.47 -0.50
CA GLY A 73 7.97 -6.07 -0.89
C GLY A 73 8.22 -5.88 -2.38
N ASP A 74 8.88 -4.77 -2.69
CA ASP A 74 9.09 -4.32 -4.07
C ASP A 74 9.98 -5.28 -4.87
N VAL A 75 9.43 -5.77 -5.98
CA VAL A 75 10.13 -6.57 -6.96
C VAL A 75 10.49 -5.70 -8.16
N MET A 76 11.75 -5.28 -8.18
CA MET A 76 12.32 -4.37 -9.17
C MET A 76 13.18 -5.14 -10.17
N LEU A 77 12.60 -5.53 -11.30
CA LEU A 77 13.28 -6.34 -12.34
C LEU A 77 13.97 -5.47 -13.41
N SER A 78 14.51 -4.32 -12.99
CA SER A 78 15.18 -3.35 -13.88
C SER A 78 16.65 -3.14 -13.49
N ARG A 79 17.32 -2.18 -14.14
CA ARG A 79 18.72 -1.77 -13.89
C ARG A 79 19.67 -2.98 -13.72
N THR A 80 20.34 -3.07 -12.56
CA THR A 80 21.31 -4.13 -12.24
C THR A 80 20.68 -5.51 -12.20
N VAL A 81 19.41 -5.64 -11.80
CA VAL A 81 18.70 -6.93 -11.80
C VAL A 81 18.49 -7.40 -13.23
N ALA A 82 18.00 -6.53 -14.12
CA ALA A 82 17.89 -6.82 -15.55
C ALA A 82 19.26 -7.16 -16.17
N LYS A 83 20.32 -6.44 -15.80
CA LYS A 83 21.68 -6.76 -16.22
C LYS A 83 22.10 -8.16 -15.76
N LYS A 84 21.84 -8.54 -14.51
CA LYS A 84 22.18 -9.87 -13.97
C LYS A 84 21.38 -10.98 -14.64
N ILE A 85 20.10 -10.77 -14.94
CA ILE A 85 19.29 -11.70 -15.75
C ILE A 85 19.97 -11.93 -17.11
N LYS A 86 20.34 -10.85 -17.81
CA LYS A 86 20.98 -10.91 -19.13
C LYS A 86 22.35 -11.59 -19.09
N ASP A 87 23.20 -11.20 -18.14
CA ASP A 87 24.56 -11.74 -18.01
C ASP A 87 24.54 -13.25 -17.73
N ASN A 88 23.55 -13.73 -16.97
CA ASN A 88 23.39 -15.16 -16.66
C ASN A 88 22.51 -15.92 -17.67
N LYS A 89 21.87 -15.22 -18.62
CA LYS A 89 20.93 -15.79 -19.60
C LYS A 89 19.80 -16.59 -18.94
N ASP A 90 19.35 -16.17 -17.76
CA ASP A 90 18.29 -16.83 -17.00
C ASP A 90 17.40 -15.78 -16.31
N VAL A 91 16.13 -15.77 -16.68
CA VAL A 91 15.12 -14.88 -16.09
C VAL A 91 14.87 -15.20 -14.61
N ASN A 92 15.10 -16.45 -14.18
CA ASN A 92 14.89 -16.87 -12.80
C ASN A 92 16.05 -16.51 -11.87
N TYR A 93 17.17 -16.02 -12.43
CA TYR A 93 18.38 -15.70 -11.68
C TYR A 93 18.14 -14.87 -10.40
N PRO A 94 17.27 -13.83 -10.38
CA PRO A 94 17.03 -13.04 -9.17
C PRO A 94 16.47 -13.86 -7.99
N PHE A 95 15.75 -14.94 -8.29
CA PHE A 95 15.05 -15.76 -7.31
C PHE A 95 15.75 -17.08 -7.01
N PHE A 96 16.87 -17.38 -7.68
CA PHE A 96 17.54 -18.69 -7.62
C PHE A 96 17.77 -19.20 -6.19
N LYS A 97 18.22 -18.33 -5.28
CA LYS A 97 18.48 -18.69 -3.87
C LYS A 97 17.24 -18.75 -2.97
N MET A 98 16.10 -18.27 -3.45
CA MET A 98 14.84 -18.18 -2.70
C MET A 98 13.79 -19.14 -3.21
N LYS A 99 14.04 -19.83 -4.33
CA LYS A 99 13.07 -20.68 -5.02
C LYS A 99 12.37 -21.66 -4.08
N ASP A 100 13.12 -22.39 -3.26
CA ASP A 100 12.55 -23.40 -2.35
C ASP A 100 11.73 -22.77 -1.23
N TYR A 101 12.13 -21.59 -0.75
CA TYR A 101 11.38 -20.83 0.24
C TYR A 101 10.07 -20.29 -0.33
N LEU A 102 10.10 -19.71 -1.53
CA LEU A 102 8.89 -19.23 -2.21
C LEU A 102 7.94 -20.38 -2.55
N ALA A 103 8.49 -21.56 -2.89
CA ALA A 103 7.70 -22.76 -3.18
C ALA A 103 7.10 -23.42 -1.93
N SER A 104 7.53 -23.05 -0.72
CA SER A 104 7.01 -23.67 0.51
C SER A 104 5.66 -23.11 0.96
N ALA A 105 5.15 -22.05 0.30
CA ALA A 105 3.87 -21.44 0.61
C ALA A 105 2.81 -21.74 -0.46
N ASP A 106 1.55 -21.79 -0.05
CA ASP A 106 0.41 -21.98 -0.95
C ASP A 106 0.21 -20.77 -1.86
N LEU A 107 0.49 -19.57 -1.36
CA LEU A 107 0.42 -18.32 -2.10
C LEU A 107 1.67 -17.49 -1.89
N VAL A 108 2.14 -16.86 -2.97
CA VAL A 108 3.18 -15.82 -2.89
C VAL A 108 2.67 -14.54 -3.52
N PHE A 109 2.71 -13.47 -2.74
CA PHE A 109 2.36 -12.11 -3.14
C PHE A 109 3.63 -11.26 -3.30
N ALA A 110 3.67 -10.40 -4.32
CA ALA A 110 4.70 -9.37 -4.47
C ALA A 110 4.12 -7.98 -4.76
N ASN A 111 4.80 -6.93 -4.29
CA ASN A 111 4.59 -5.59 -4.83
C ASN A 111 5.44 -5.41 -6.09
N GLN A 112 4.83 -5.32 -7.27
CA GLN A 112 5.58 -5.18 -8.51
C GLN A 112 5.92 -3.70 -8.75
N GLU A 113 7.20 -3.37 -8.62
CA GLU A 113 7.64 -1.97 -8.72
C GLU A 113 7.68 -1.49 -10.17
N THR A 114 7.98 -2.39 -11.11
CA THR A 114 8.25 -1.99 -12.51
C THR A 114 7.15 -2.43 -13.46
N PRO A 115 6.63 -1.54 -14.33
CA PRO A 115 5.78 -1.95 -15.44
C PRO A 115 6.57 -2.88 -16.38
N ILE A 116 5.89 -3.88 -16.93
CA ILE A 116 6.46 -4.79 -17.93
C ILE A 116 6.16 -4.22 -19.31
N THR A 117 7.16 -3.62 -19.94
CA THR A 117 7.05 -3.00 -21.26
C THR A 117 8.45 -2.89 -21.86
N PRO A 118 8.64 -3.06 -23.18
CA PRO A 118 9.94 -2.83 -23.80
C PRO A 118 10.42 -1.39 -23.60
N GLY A 119 11.70 -1.23 -23.27
CA GLY A 119 12.30 0.08 -23.10
C GLY A 119 13.82 0.08 -23.29
N PRO A 120 14.46 1.27 -23.32
CA PRO A 120 15.91 1.39 -23.39
C PRO A 120 16.58 0.92 -22.09
N ILE A 121 17.90 0.71 -22.12
CA ILE A 121 18.67 0.42 -20.91
C ILE A 121 18.43 1.53 -19.88
N VAL A 122 18.04 1.14 -18.66
CA VAL A 122 17.80 2.08 -17.54
C VAL A 122 19.15 2.40 -16.87
N PRO A 123 19.65 3.64 -16.95
CA PRO A 123 20.92 4.01 -16.34
C PRO A 123 20.88 3.94 -14.81
N SER A 124 22.06 3.79 -14.20
CA SER A 124 22.21 3.98 -12.75
C SER A 124 21.79 5.42 -12.38
N GLY A 125 20.92 5.55 -11.37
CA GLY A 125 20.38 6.84 -10.93
C GLY A 125 19.08 7.33 -11.60
N SER A 126 18.66 6.73 -12.74
CA SER A 126 17.35 7.05 -13.35
C SER A 126 16.21 6.68 -12.39
N MET A 127 15.16 7.48 -12.22
CA MET A 127 13.96 7.10 -11.43
C MET A 127 12.76 6.68 -12.30
N VAL A 128 13.03 6.35 -13.56
CA VAL A 128 12.02 5.81 -14.49
C VAL A 128 12.40 4.37 -14.84
N PHE A 129 11.55 3.42 -14.45
CA PHE A 129 11.80 1.99 -14.54
C PHE A 129 10.87 1.30 -15.52
N HIS A 130 11.39 0.24 -16.12
CA HIS A 130 10.62 -0.81 -16.77
C HIS A 130 11.36 -2.13 -16.59
N ALA A 131 10.64 -3.23 -16.72
CA ALA A 131 11.22 -4.54 -16.91
C ALA A 131 10.87 -5.06 -18.31
N ASP A 132 11.85 -5.69 -18.96
CA ASP A 132 11.67 -6.20 -20.33
C ASP A 132 10.65 -7.35 -20.34
N PRO A 133 9.81 -7.46 -21.38
CA PRO A 133 8.95 -8.63 -21.55
C PRO A 133 9.71 -9.96 -21.51
N GLY A 134 9.12 -10.95 -20.89
CA GLY A 134 9.71 -12.26 -20.60
C GLY A 134 10.10 -12.43 -19.13
N VAL A 135 10.28 -11.34 -18.38
CA VAL A 135 10.58 -11.38 -16.94
C VAL A 135 9.39 -11.79 -16.07
N GLU A 136 8.15 -11.62 -16.54
CA GLU A 136 6.94 -12.13 -15.87
C GLU A 136 7.01 -13.65 -15.65
N LYS A 137 7.70 -14.36 -16.55
CA LYS A 137 7.90 -15.81 -16.43
C LYS A 137 8.72 -16.14 -15.18
N ALA A 138 9.66 -15.27 -14.78
CA ALA A 138 10.40 -15.46 -13.54
C ALA A 138 9.48 -15.39 -12.33
N LEU A 139 8.50 -14.47 -12.32
CA LEU A 139 7.50 -14.38 -11.25
C LEU A 139 6.69 -15.69 -11.21
N LYS A 140 6.12 -16.08 -12.35
CA LYS A 140 5.31 -17.31 -12.45
C LYS A 140 6.07 -18.58 -12.07
N ASN A 141 7.33 -18.71 -12.50
CA ASN A 141 8.18 -19.87 -12.24
C ASN A 141 8.63 -19.98 -10.77
N ASN A 142 8.55 -18.89 -9.99
CA ASN A 142 8.97 -18.84 -8.59
C ASN A 142 7.77 -18.65 -7.65
N ASN A 143 6.62 -19.22 -8.02
CA ASN A 143 5.40 -19.32 -7.22
C ASN A 143 4.68 -17.99 -6.91
N PHE A 144 5.08 -16.86 -7.51
CA PHE A 144 4.34 -15.61 -7.39
C PHE A 144 2.96 -15.76 -8.02
N SER A 145 1.95 -15.85 -7.16
CA SER A 145 0.55 -16.08 -7.53
C SER A 145 -0.19 -14.76 -7.72
N ILE A 146 0.21 -13.72 -6.99
CA ILE A 146 -0.42 -12.40 -7.00
C ILE A 146 0.67 -11.33 -7.05
N VAL A 147 0.47 -10.33 -7.90
CA VAL A 147 1.27 -9.11 -7.91
C VAL A 147 0.38 -7.89 -7.72
N SER A 148 0.84 -6.95 -6.92
CA SER A 148 0.22 -5.62 -6.79
C SER A 148 0.88 -4.64 -7.73
N LEU A 149 0.07 -3.85 -8.44
CA LEU A 149 0.51 -2.68 -9.19
C LEU A 149 0.30 -1.38 -8.40
N ALA A 150 -0.06 -1.45 -7.12
CA ALA A 150 -0.17 -0.27 -6.25
C ALA A 150 1.23 0.21 -5.82
N ASN A 151 2.01 0.62 -6.81
CA ASN A 151 3.37 1.11 -6.67
C ASN A 151 3.51 2.49 -7.32
N ASN A 152 4.38 3.34 -6.78
CA ASN A 152 4.62 4.69 -7.31
C ASN A 152 5.28 4.69 -8.70
N HIS A 153 5.90 3.58 -9.11
CA HIS A 153 6.50 3.41 -10.42
C HIS A 153 5.59 2.77 -11.47
N THR A 154 4.39 2.31 -11.10
CA THR A 154 3.38 1.81 -12.05
C THR A 154 3.07 2.77 -13.20
N PRO A 155 3.01 4.12 -13.01
CA PRO A 155 2.79 5.05 -14.11
C PRO A 155 4.01 5.27 -15.02
N ASN A 156 5.16 4.64 -14.75
CA ASN A 156 6.32 4.74 -15.63
C ASN A 156 5.95 4.20 -17.02
N TYR A 157 6.44 4.85 -18.07
CA TYR A 157 6.00 4.59 -19.46
C TYR A 157 4.51 4.85 -19.73
N GLY A 158 3.83 5.57 -18.82
CA GLY A 158 2.47 6.06 -18.96
C GLY A 158 1.44 4.95 -19.15
N GLN A 159 0.33 5.29 -19.82
CA GLN A 159 -0.75 4.36 -20.10
C GLN A 159 -0.26 3.11 -20.87
N LYS A 160 0.69 3.28 -21.79
CA LYS A 160 1.25 2.16 -22.55
C LYS A 160 1.95 1.16 -21.62
N GLY A 161 2.79 1.62 -20.70
CA GLY A 161 3.48 0.75 -19.75
C GLY A 161 2.53 -0.08 -18.91
N LEU A 162 1.47 0.54 -18.40
CA LEU A 162 0.42 -0.13 -17.64
C LEU A 162 -0.35 -1.15 -18.50
N LEU A 163 -0.80 -0.75 -19.70
CA LEU A 163 -1.54 -1.64 -20.60
C LEU A 163 -0.70 -2.81 -21.09
N ASP A 164 0.59 -2.62 -21.32
CA ASP A 164 1.50 -3.71 -21.65
C ASP A 164 1.66 -4.66 -20.47
N THR A 165 1.78 -4.15 -19.25
CA THR A 165 1.87 -4.98 -18.03
C THR A 165 0.69 -5.93 -17.91
N PHE A 166 -0.53 -5.49 -18.22
CA PHE A 166 -1.72 -6.36 -18.20
C PHE A 166 -1.77 -7.44 -19.30
N LYS A 167 -0.92 -7.36 -20.32
CA LYS A 167 -0.85 -8.39 -21.39
C LYS A 167 0.02 -9.59 -21.01
N TYR A 168 0.84 -9.44 -19.98
CA TYR A 168 1.81 -10.43 -19.51
C TYR A 168 1.28 -11.13 -18.26
#